data_AF-A0A4Z1BLT4-F1
#
_entry.id   AF-A0A4Z1BLT4-F1
#
_cell.length_a   1.000
_cell.length_b   1.000
_cell.length_c   1.000
_cell.angle_alpha   90.00
_cell.angle_beta   90.00
_cell.angle_gamma   90.00
#
_symmetry.space_group_name_H-M   'P 1'
#
loop_
_entity.id
_entity.type
_entity.pdbx_description
1 polymer ?
#
loop_
_entity_poly.entity_id
_entity_poly.type
_entity_poly.pdbx_seq_one_letter_code
_entity_poly.pdbx_strand_id
1 'polypeptide(L)'
;MNRKVEVILAWIASGLSAIYFLMSLISFFIVKNGSNTTEQYNQMMHQFSNQNVKVTPEMVNFAMTFSIATLLFSTILGIVGTLIIKNRPILAGCLLIAAALIGIVNMSLIASVLWFIVAIMLFVKRNNNQNRRGNRNNAHRSEWRPDEEYQSRKKDDPYIY
;
A
#
# COMPACT_ATOMS: atom_id res chain seq x y z
N MET A 1 -18.28 -2.23 6.91
CA MET A 1 -17.50 -2.68 5.74
C MET A 1 -17.55 -1.60 4.66
N ASN A 2 -16.76 -0.52 4.79
CA ASN A 2 -16.79 0.65 3.88
C ASN A 2 -15.45 0.95 3.20
N ARG A 3 -14.51 -0.01 3.12
CA ARG A 3 -13.20 0.19 2.47
C ARG A 3 -13.16 -0.22 0.99
N LYS A 4 -14.32 -0.39 0.36
CA LYS A 4 -14.42 -0.82 -1.05
C LYS A 4 -13.65 0.14 -1.97
N VAL A 5 -13.80 1.44 -1.75
CA VAL A 5 -13.11 2.48 -2.54
C VAL A 5 -11.59 2.41 -2.37
N GLU A 6 -11.08 2.24 -1.15
CA GLU A 6 -9.63 2.09 -0.89
C GLU A 6 -9.06 0.87 -1.60
N VAL A 7 -9.77 -0.26 -1.54
CA VAL A 7 -9.34 -1.51 -2.19
C VAL A 7 -9.36 -1.36 -3.71
N ILE A 8 -10.40 -0.77 -4.28
CA ILE A 8 -10.50 -0.53 -5.73
C ILE A 8 -9.37 0.40 -6.19
N LEU A 9 -9.14 1.51 -5.49
CA LEU A 9 -8.10 2.47 -5.85
C LEU A 9 -6.70 1.87 -5.71
N ALA A 10 -6.48 1.03 -4.70
CA ALA A 10 -5.24 0.28 -4.54
C ALA A 10 -5.03 -0.73 -5.69
N TRP A 11 -6.07 -1.46 -6.10
CA TRP A 11 -6.00 -2.36 -7.26
C TRP A 11 -5.73 -1.61 -8.57
N ILE A 12 -6.32 -0.43 -8.76
CA ILE A 12 -6.03 0.44 -9.91
C ILE A 12 -4.56 0.86 -9.89
N ALA A 13 -4.05 1.31 -8.75
CA ALA A 13 -2.64 1.70 -8.59
C ALA A 13 -1.68 0.56 -8.92
N SER A 14 -1.95 -0.63 -8.38
CA SER A 14 -1.13 -1.81 -8.63
C SER A 14 -1.23 -2.31 -10.06
N GLY A 15 -2.42 -2.25 -10.68
CA GLY A 15 -2.59 -2.56 -12.10
C GLY A 15 -1.81 -1.61 -13.00
N LEU A 16 -1.83 -0.31 -12.68
CA LEU A 16 -1.08 0.70 -13.42
C LEU A 16 0.44 0.52 -13.27
N SER A 17 0.91 0.21 -12.06
CA SER A 17 2.31 -0.16 -11.81
C SER A 17 2.71 -1.42 -12.58
N ALA A 18 1.85 -2.43 -12.65
CA ALA A 18 2.13 -3.67 -13.38
C ALA A 18 2.25 -3.42 -14.90
N ILE A 19 1.42 -2.54 -15.46
CA ILE A 19 1.52 -2.12 -16.86
C ILE A 19 2.85 -1.38 -17.10
N TYR A 20 3.21 -0.44 -16.22
CA TYR A 20 4.48 0.27 -16.31
C TYR A 20 5.69 -0.68 -16.22
N PHE A 21 5.62 -1.67 -15.32
CA PHE A 21 6.63 -2.72 -15.21
C PHE A 21 6.77 -3.52 -16.51
N LEU A 22 5.66 -3.96 -17.11
CA LEU A 22 5.68 -4.68 -18.38
C LEU A 22 6.31 -3.85 -19.52
N MET A 23 5.97 -2.57 -19.62
CA MET A 23 6.58 -1.67 -20.61
C MET A 23 8.10 -1.52 -20.40
N SER A 24 8.53 -1.39 -19.14
CA SER A 24 9.96 -1.33 -18.79
C SER A 24 10.68 -2.64 -19.12
N LEU A 25 10.00 -3.78 -18.97
CA LEU A 25 10.54 -5.10 -19.26
C LEU A 25 10.74 -5.32 -20.76
N ILE A 26 9.79 -4.85 -21.58
CA ILE A 26 9.93 -4.84 -23.04
C ILE A 26 11.10 -3.95 -23.46
N SER A 27 11.21 -2.73 -22.90
CA SER A 27 12.35 -1.84 -23.18
C SER A 27 13.69 -2.48 -22.83
N PHE A 28 13.76 -3.22 -21.72
CA PHE A 28 14.96 -3.95 -21.34
C PHE A 28 15.38 -4.99 -22.37
N PHE A 29 14.44 -5.78 -22.88
CA PHE A 29 14.74 -6.77 -23.91
C PHE A 29 15.22 -6.12 -25.21
N ILE A 30 14.61 -5.01 -25.61
CA ILE A 30 15.04 -4.24 -26.80
C ILE A 30 16.47 -3.72 -26.61
N VAL A 31 16.77 -3.13 -25.45
CA VAL A 31 18.08 -2.55 -25.15
C VAL A 31 19.16 -3.62 -25.03
N LYS A 32 18.86 -4.76 -24.39
CA LYS A 32 19.78 -5.88 -24.23
C LYS A 32 20.15 -6.54 -25.56
N ASN A 33 19.21 -6.59 -26.50
CA ASN A 33 19.42 -7.21 -27.81
C ASN A 33 19.91 -6.21 -28.89
N GLY A 34 19.86 -4.91 -28.61
CA GLY A 34 20.30 -3.86 -29.53
C GLY A 34 21.80 -3.58 -29.40
N SER A 35 22.50 -3.45 -30.52
CA SER A 35 23.96 -3.23 -30.56
C SER A 35 24.42 -1.83 -30.18
N ASN A 36 23.54 -0.82 -30.24
CA ASN A 36 23.93 0.60 -30.23
C ASN A 36 23.62 1.32 -28.90
N THR A 37 23.26 0.57 -27.86
CA THR A 37 22.74 1.13 -26.61
C THR A 37 23.79 1.86 -25.79
N THR A 38 25.03 1.38 -25.78
CA THR A 38 26.12 2.06 -25.08
C THR A 38 26.45 3.41 -25.72
N GLU A 39 26.40 3.50 -27.05
CA GLU A 39 26.63 4.76 -27.77
C GLU A 39 25.52 5.77 -27.52
N GLN A 40 24.26 5.32 -27.50
CA GLN A 40 23.11 6.17 -27.17
C GLN A 40 23.20 6.73 -25.74
N TYR A 41 23.58 5.90 -24.76
CA TYR A 41 23.77 6.36 -23.38
C TYR A 41 24.94 7.35 -23.26
N ASN A 42 26.04 7.12 -23.97
CA ASN A 42 27.16 8.06 -24.00
C ASN A 42 26.73 9.41 -24.60
N GLN A 43 26.07 9.42 -25.76
CA GLN A 43 25.59 10.64 -26.41
C GLN A 43 24.61 11.41 -25.51
N MET A 44 23.69 10.71 -24.85
CA MET A 44 22.78 11.29 -23.86
C MET A 44 23.55 11.92 -22.70
N MET A 45 24.53 11.21 -22.13
CA MET A 45 25.34 11.73 -21.03
C MET A 45 26.16 12.96 -21.43
N HIS A 46 26.74 12.97 -22.64
CA HIS A 46 27.43 14.14 -23.18
C HIS A 46 26.50 15.36 -23.29
N GLN A 47 25.23 15.15 -23.71
CA GLN A 47 24.24 16.22 -23.81
C GLN A 47 23.79 16.76 -22.45
N PHE A 48 23.61 15.90 -21.44
CA PHE A 48 23.09 16.31 -20.14
C PHE A 48 24.16 16.77 -19.15
N SER A 49 25.38 16.24 -19.25
CA SER A 49 26.42 16.46 -18.23
C SER A 49 27.56 17.39 -18.68
N ASN A 50 27.67 17.75 -19.96
CA ASN A 50 28.85 18.45 -20.53
C ASN A 50 30.20 17.84 -20.13
N GLN A 51 30.21 16.59 -19.67
CA GLN A 51 31.38 15.86 -19.20
C GLN A 51 31.53 14.60 -20.06
N ASN A 52 32.78 14.29 -20.41
CA ASN A 52 33.13 13.09 -21.15
C ASN A 52 33.17 11.87 -20.22
N VAL A 53 32.05 11.56 -19.59
CA VAL A 53 31.91 10.35 -18.76
C VAL A 53 31.78 9.17 -19.71
N LYS A 54 32.82 8.33 -19.77
CA LYS A 54 32.83 7.13 -20.60
C LYS A 54 31.97 6.06 -19.91
N VAL A 55 30.76 5.83 -20.42
CA VAL A 55 29.84 4.82 -19.89
C VAL A 55 30.20 3.47 -20.52
N THR A 56 30.58 2.50 -19.69
CA THR A 56 30.90 1.12 -20.10
C THR A 56 29.60 0.30 -20.22
N PRO A 57 29.52 -0.67 -21.14
CA PRO A 57 28.34 -1.55 -21.29
C PRO A 57 27.94 -2.26 -19.98
N GLU A 58 28.90 -2.65 -19.16
CA GLU A 58 28.66 -3.29 -17.85
C GLU A 58 27.92 -2.37 -16.88
N MET A 59 28.24 -1.08 -16.88
CA MET A 59 27.58 -0.08 -16.02
C MET A 59 26.13 0.13 -16.45
N VAL A 60 25.87 0.21 -17.77
CA VAL A 60 24.51 0.32 -18.32
C VAL A 60 23.69 -0.91 -17.96
N ASN A 61 24.24 -2.11 -18.17
CA ASN A 61 23.57 -3.36 -17.83
C ASN A 61 23.25 -3.47 -16.33
N PHE A 62 24.20 -3.09 -15.46
CA PHE A 62 23.98 -3.08 -14.01
C PHE A 62 22.89 -2.08 -13.61
N ALA A 63 22.96 -0.83 -14.07
CA ALA A 63 21.99 0.21 -13.74
C ALA A 63 20.57 -0.18 -14.21
N MET A 64 20.45 -0.73 -15.42
CA MET A 64 19.18 -1.13 -15.97
C MET A 64 18.59 -2.36 -15.24
N THR A 65 19.44 -3.36 -14.94
CA THR A 65 19.03 -4.53 -14.15
C THR A 65 18.62 -4.13 -12.74
N PHE A 66 19.37 -3.24 -12.10
CA PHE A 66 19.05 -2.69 -10.79
C PHE A 66 17.71 -1.95 -10.79
N SER A 67 17.48 -1.08 -11.78
CA SER A 67 16.20 -0.38 -11.91
C SER A 67 15.04 -1.36 -12.03
N ILE A 68 15.12 -2.36 -12.91
CA ILE A 68 14.05 -3.37 -13.08
C ILE A 68 13.82 -4.17 -11.81
N ALA A 69 14.89 -4.57 -11.11
CA ALA A 69 14.79 -5.31 -9.86
C ALA A 69 14.09 -4.47 -8.77
N THR A 70 14.46 -3.20 -8.61
CA THR A 70 13.79 -2.30 -7.65
C THR A 70 12.35 -2.02 -8.04
N LEU A 71 12.04 -1.93 -9.34
CA LEU A 71 10.67 -1.74 -9.84
C LEU A 71 9.78 -2.96 -9.57
N LEU A 72 10.32 -4.17 -9.78
CA LEU A 72 9.65 -5.43 -9.45
C LEU A 72 9.36 -5.49 -7.96
N PHE A 73 10.37 -5.20 -7.12
CA PHE A 73 10.22 -5.18 -5.68
C PHE A 73 9.14 -4.19 -5.21
N SER A 74 9.13 -2.98 -5.79
CA SER A 74 8.09 -1.97 -5.52
C SER A 74 6.69 -2.46 -5.91
N THR A 75 6.56 -3.11 -7.06
CA THR A 75 5.28 -3.61 -7.56
C THR A 75 4.74 -4.73 -6.66
N ILE A 76 5.62 -5.63 -6.20
CA ILE A 76 5.25 -6.69 -5.24
C ILE A 76 4.79 -6.08 -3.91
N LEU A 77 5.53 -5.10 -3.37
CA LEU A 77 5.11 -4.38 -2.17
C LEU A 77 3.74 -3.72 -2.33
N GLY A 78 3.49 -3.11 -3.49
CA GLY A 78 2.19 -2.56 -3.86
C GLY A 78 1.08 -3.61 -3.78
N ILE A 79 1.24 -4.73 -4.48
CA ILE A 79 0.25 -5.84 -4.52
C ILE A 79 0.04 -6.46 -3.13
N VAL A 80 1.11 -6.73 -2.39
CA VAL A 80 1.01 -7.27 -1.01
C VAL A 80 0.29 -6.26 -0.10
N GLY A 81 0.62 -4.98 -0.24
CA GLY A 81 -0.06 -3.88 0.43
C GLY A 81 -1.56 -3.90 0.16
N THR A 82 -1.99 -4.04 -1.10
CA THR A 82 -3.42 -4.04 -1.48
C THR A 82 -4.17 -5.26 -0.92
N LEU A 83 -3.56 -6.44 -0.94
CA LEU A 83 -4.15 -7.67 -0.41
C LEU A 83 -4.40 -7.59 1.10
N ILE A 84 -3.49 -6.95 1.83
CA ILE A 84 -3.54 -6.87 3.30
C ILE A 84 -4.52 -5.81 3.81
N ILE A 85 -5.00 -4.87 2.95
CA ILE A 85 -5.96 -3.80 3.33
C ILE A 85 -7.17 -4.33 4.09
N LYS A 86 -7.68 -5.51 3.71
CA LYS A 86 -8.89 -6.10 4.30
C LYS A 86 -8.68 -6.53 5.76
N ASN A 87 -7.50 -7.06 6.09
CA ASN A 87 -7.21 -7.63 7.41
C ASN A 87 -6.46 -6.64 8.32
N ARG A 88 -5.41 -5.98 7.80
CA ARG A 88 -4.50 -5.13 8.58
C ARG A 88 -4.20 -3.81 7.83
N PRO A 89 -5.11 -2.82 7.92
CA PRO A 89 -5.00 -1.58 7.14
C PRO A 89 -3.77 -0.72 7.47
N ILE A 90 -3.29 -0.76 8.71
CA ILE A 90 -2.11 0.02 9.15
C ILE A 90 -0.85 -0.55 8.51
N LEU A 91 -0.70 -1.88 8.54
CA LEU A 91 0.41 -2.57 7.88
C LEU A 91 0.36 -2.32 6.37
N ALA A 92 -0.82 -2.45 5.76
CA ALA A 92 -1.02 -2.14 4.35
C ALA A 92 -0.62 -0.70 4.00
N GLY A 93 -1.00 0.29 4.82
CA GLY A 93 -0.60 1.68 4.62
C GLY A 93 0.93 1.87 4.65
N CYS A 94 1.62 1.26 5.62
CA CYS A 94 3.08 1.31 5.69
C CYS A 94 3.75 0.65 4.47
N LEU A 95 3.25 -0.52 4.04
CA LEU A 95 3.71 -1.23 2.84
C LEU A 95 3.57 -0.36 1.58
N LEU A 96 2.43 0.34 1.44
CA LEU A 96 2.17 1.22 0.31
C LEU A 96 3.03 2.49 0.33
N ILE A 97 3.36 3.03 1.50
CA ILE A 97 4.33 4.14 1.62
C ILE A 97 5.71 3.67 1.17
N ALA A 98 6.15 2.49 1.61
CA ALA A 98 7.43 1.93 1.17
C ALA A 98 7.46 1.74 -0.35
N ALA A 99 6.38 1.19 -0.93
CA ALA A 99 6.25 1.07 -2.38
C ALA A 99 6.28 2.43 -3.10
N ALA A 100 5.59 3.44 -2.55
CA ALA A 100 5.58 4.78 -3.13
C ALA A 100 6.97 5.43 -3.15
N LEU A 101 7.75 5.31 -2.07
CA LEU A 101 9.11 5.84 -1.98
C LEU A 101 10.03 5.21 -3.04
N ILE A 102 9.95 3.89 -3.21
CA ILE A 102 10.74 3.16 -4.21
C ILE A 102 10.27 3.50 -5.63
N GLY A 103 8.96 3.72 -5.82
CA GLY A 103 8.38 4.15 -7.09
C GLY A 103 8.87 5.54 -7.54
N ILE A 104 9.10 6.47 -6.62
CA ILE A 104 9.66 7.81 -6.93
C ILE A 104 11.05 7.69 -7.53
N VAL A 105 11.90 6.85 -6.93
CA VAL A 105 13.28 6.61 -7.41
C VAL A 105 13.30 6.10 -8.85
N ASN A 106 12.30 5.30 -9.22
CA ASN A 106 12.18 4.71 -10.55
C ASN A 106 11.34 5.54 -11.54
N MET A 107 11.07 6.82 -11.26
CA MET A 107 10.20 7.69 -12.07
C MET A 107 8.76 7.14 -12.30
N SER A 108 8.32 6.16 -11.51
CA SER A 108 6.94 5.66 -11.53
C SER A 108 6.04 6.55 -10.66
N LEU A 109 5.97 7.84 -11.03
CA LEU A 109 5.33 8.88 -10.22
C LEU A 109 3.82 8.64 -10.09
N ILE A 110 3.16 8.20 -11.17
CA ILE A 110 1.71 8.03 -11.19
C ILE A 110 1.26 6.94 -10.20
N ALA A 111 1.97 5.81 -10.18
CA ALA A 111 1.68 4.69 -9.29
C ALA A 111 2.07 5.03 -7.85
N SER A 112 3.21 5.71 -7.67
CA SER A 112 3.66 6.18 -6.36
C SER A 112 2.65 7.13 -5.71
N VAL A 113 2.16 8.13 -6.45
CA VAL A 113 1.15 9.07 -5.95
C VAL A 113 -0.14 8.33 -5.56
N LEU A 114 -0.59 7.38 -6.37
CA LEU A 114 -1.78 6.59 -6.05
C LEU A 114 -1.59 5.75 -4.77
N TRP A 115 -0.46 5.05 -4.61
CA TRP A 115 -0.16 4.31 -3.39
C TRP A 115 -0.07 5.23 -2.17
N PHE A 116 0.48 6.44 -2.34
CA PHE A 116 0.54 7.45 -1.29
C PHE A 116 -0.86 7.92 -0.85
N ILE A 117 -1.75 8.21 -1.81
CA ILE A 117 -3.15 8.57 -1.55
C ILE A 117 -3.87 7.44 -0.79
N VAL A 118 -3.73 6.20 -1.23
CA VAL A 118 -4.32 5.03 -0.54
C VAL A 118 -3.78 4.91 0.88
N ALA A 119 -2.47 5.07 1.07
CA ALA A 119 -1.86 5.00 2.39
C ALA A 119 -2.47 6.06 3.34
N ILE A 120 -2.59 7.32 2.90
CA ILE A 120 -3.23 8.38 3.69
C ILE A 120 -4.67 8.01 4.02
N MET A 121 -5.46 7.53 3.05
CA MET A 121 -6.85 7.13 3.29
C MET A 121 -6.96 5.99 4.33
N LEU A 122 -6.01 5.05 4.33
CA LEU A 122 -5.95 3.97 5.32
C LEU A 122 -5.66 4.50 6.73
N PHE A 123 -4.79 5.51 6.86
CA PHE A 123 -4.47 6.15 8.14
C PHE A 123 -5.62 7.03 8.64
N VAL A 124 -6.20 7.89 7.81
CA VAL A 124 -7.28 8.83 8.18
C VAL A 124 -8.53 8.09 8.66
N LYS A 125 -8.91 7.00 7.99
CA LYS A 125 -10.14 6.25 8.33
C LYS A 125 -10.00 5.33 9.55
N ARG A 126 -8.84 5.31 10.21
CA ARG A 126 -8.61 4.58 11.46
C ARG A 126 -9.54 5.07 12.58
N ASN A 127 -9.83 6.36 12.63
CA ASN A 127 -10.54 6.96 13.77
C ASN A 127 -12.01 6.53 13.88
N ASN A 128 -12.71 6.37 12.74
CA ASN A 128 -14.15 6.04 12.76
C ASN A 128 -14.48 4.58 13.09
N ASN A 129 -13.53 3.65 12.94
CA ASN A 129 -13.78 2.22 13.18
C ASN A 129 -13.32 1.73 14.56
N GLN A 130 -12.43 2.46 15.25
CA GLN A 130 -12.10 2.15 16.65
C GLN A 130 -13.27 2.51 17.59
N ASN A 131 -13.99 3.61 17.33
CA ASN A 131 -15.17 4.00 18.12
C ASN A 131 -16.36 3.03 17.97
N ARG A 132 -16.42 2.24 16.88
CA ARG A 132 -17.46 1.21 16.69
C ARG A 132 -17.08 -0.18 17.21
N ARG A 133 -15.80 -0.41 17.53
CA ARG A 133 -15.31 -1.65 18.14
C ARG A 133 -15.14 -1.56 19.65
N GLY A 134 -15.04 -0.35 20.20
CA GLY A 134 -15.12 -0.10 21.65
C GLY A 134 -16.55 -0.15 22.22
N ASN A 135 -17.59 -0.08 21.38
CA ASN A 135 -18.98 -0.01 21.81
C ASN A 135 -19.81 -1.26 21.45
N ARG A 136 -19.24 -2.45 21.64
CA ARG A 136 -19.98 -3.72 21.58
C ARG A 136 -19.91 -4.56 22.85
N ASN A 137 -19.10 -4.16 23.82
CA ASN A 137 -18.93 -4.90 25.08
C ASN A 137 -19.59 -4.21 26.29
N ASN A 138 -20.26 -3.07 26.13
CA ASN A 138 -20.90 -2.33 27.24
C ASN A 138 -22.38 -2.01 26.97
N ALA A 139 -23.14 -2.98 26.45
CA ALA A 139 -24.61 -2.86 26.34
C ALA A 139 -25.35 -4.00 27.07
N HIS A 140 -24.74 -4.60 28.10
CA HIS A 140 -25.50 -5.13 29.21
C HIS A 140 -25.35 -4.15 30.36
N ARG A 141 -26.00 -2.98 30.23
CA ARG A 141 -26.49 -2.30 31.42
C ARG A 141 -27.52 -3.27 31.98
N SER A 142 -27.13 -4.04 32.99
CA SER A 142 -28.07 -4.50 34.01
C SER A 142 -28.69 -3.23 34.57
N GLU A 143 -29.79 -2.82 33.97
CA GLU A 143 -30.69 -1.83 34.54
C GLU A 143 -31.03 -2.40 35.91
N TRP A 144 -30.50 -1.76 36.96
CA TRP A 144 -30.78 -2.17 38.33
C TRP A 144 -32.27 -1.92 38.53
N ARG A 145 -33.05 -3.00 38.46
CA ARG A 145 -34.51 -3.01 38.60
C ARG A 145 -34.81 -3.55 40.01
N PRO A 146 -34.78 -2.68 41.04
CA PRO A 146 -34.96 -3.11 42.43
C PRO A 146 -36.30 -3.83 42.61
N ASP A 147 -37.30 -3.46 41.82
CA ASP A 147 -38.65 -4.01 41.83
C ASP A 147 -38.67 -5.52 41.50
N GLU A 148 -37.83 -5.96 40.56
CA GLU A 148 -37.76 -7.36 40.15
C GLU A 148 -37.01 -8.21 41.19
N GLU A 149 -35.97 -7.65 41.80
CA GLU A 149 -35.22 -8.30 42.88
C GLU A 149 -36.06 -8.39 44.18
N TYR A 150 -36.87 -7.37 44.48
CA TYR A 150 -37.78 -7.39 45.63
C TYR A 150 -38.89 -8.43 45.46
N GLN A 151 -39.44 -8.56 44.25
CA GLN A 151 -40.49 -9.54 43.95
C GLN A 151 -39.97 -10.98 43.90
N SER A 152 -38.72 -11.21 43.47
CA SER A 152 -38.12 -12.55 43.53
C SER A 152 -37.86 -12.98 44.97
N ARG A 153 -37.40 -12.06 45.85
CA ARG A 153 -37.20 -12.39 47.27
C ARG A 153 -38.50 -12.71 48.02
N LYS A 154 -39.63 -12.05 47.69
CA LYS A 154 -40.95 -12.38 48.26
C LYS A 154 -41.49 -13.76 47.82
N LYS A 155 -41.05 -14.26 46.66
CA LYS A 155 -41.44 -15.62 46.21
C LYS A 155 -40.78 -16.72 47.04
N ASP A 156 -39.54 -16.48 47.49
CA ASP A 156 -38.77 -17.47 48.25
C ASP A 156 -38.99 -17.34 49.76
N ASP A 157 -39.40 -16.17 50.26
CA ASP A 157 -39.77 -15.96 51.67
C ASP A 157 -41.01 -15.05 51.82
N PRO A 158 -42.18 -15.63 52.16
CA PRO A 158 -43.45 -14.89 52.19
C PRO A 158 -43.61 -13.92 53.38
N TYR A 159 -42.62 -13.84 54.28
CA TYR A 159 -42.67 -12.98 55.48
C TYR A 159 -41.87 -11.67 55.36
N ILE A 160 -41.39 -11.32 54.16
CA ILE A 160 -40.73 -10.04 53.91
C ILE A 160 -41.81 -8.97 53.66
N TYR A 161 -42.02 -8.08 54.63
CA TYR A 161 -42.97 -6.96 54.53
C TYR A 161 -42.39 -5.81 53.71
#